data_AF-A0A1V6B2W8-F1
#
_entry.id   AF-A0A1V6B2W8-F1
#
_cell.length_a   1.000
_cell.length_b   1.000
_cell.length_c   1.000
_cell.angle_alpha   90.00
_cell.angle_beta   90.00
_cell.angle_gamma   90.00
#
_symmetry.space_group_name_H-M   'P 1'
#
loop_
_entity.id
_entity.type
_entity.pdbx_description
1 polymer ?
#
loop_
_entity_poly.entity_id
_entity_poly.type
_entity_poly.pdbx_seq_one_letter_code
_entity_poly.pdbx_strand_id
1 'polypeptide(L)'
;MSKVRISARLKNELFDKAKALVEEGVFDSVTSVVEEALNVYFANYKAEVWEKRLNGGWVKKLVIREGNVTFESIRCRKVYNRFNPKYYTSEALQDRGFMRVWKMKKGKCAV
;
A
#
# COMPACT_ATOMS: atom_id res chain seq x y z
N MET A 1 -2.23 17.61 13.75
CA MET A 1 -2.72 16.29 14.18
C MET A 1 -1.80 15.78 15.28
N SER A 2 -2.34 15.19 16.35
CA SER A 2 -1.54 14.56 17.41
C SER A 2 -0.92 13.26 16.90
N LYS A 3 0.29 12.92 17.37
CA LYS A 3 0.92 11.62 17.06
C LYS A 3 0.08 10.50 17.69
N VAL A 4 -0.24 9.47 16.90
CA VAL A 4 -0.93 8.26 17.37
C VAL A 4 0.10 7.17 17.62
N ARG A 5 0.07 6.56 18.80
CA ARG A 5 0.96 5.44 19.11
C ARG A 5 0.50 4.19 18.36
N ILE A 6 1.39 3.61 17.56
CA ILE A 6 1.16 2.36 16.83
C ILE A 6 2.22 1.35 17.28
N SER A 7 1.78 0.14 17.60
CA SER A 7 2.67 -0.98 17.90
C SER A 7 2.71 -1.93 16.71
N ALA A 8 3.90 -2.18 16.17
CA ALA A 8 4.11 -3.10 15.05
C ALA A 8 5.34 -3.99 15.30
N ARG A 9 5.35 -5.19 14.71
CA ARG A 9 6.53 -6.07 14.72
C ARG A 9 7.33 -5.82 13.46
N LEU A 10 8.63 -5.56 13.63
CA LEU A 10 9.59 -5.44 12.55
C LEU A 10 10.46 -6.71 12.54
N LYS A 11 10.90 -7.15 11.35
CA LYS A 11 11.89 -8.23 11.26
C LYS A 11 13.20 -7.77 11.90
N ASN A 12 13.88 -8.66 12.62
CA ASN A 12 15.12 -8.33 13.34
C ASN A 12 16.15 -7.65 12.44
N GLU A 13 16.41 -8.19 11.24
CA GLU A 13 17.36 -7.61 10.27
C GLU A 13 17.04 -6.16 9.88
N LEU A 14 15.76 -5.78 9.81
CA LEU A 14 15.34 -4.41 9.51
C LEU A 14 15.47 -3.50 10.73
N PHE A 15 15.23 -4.04 11.92
CA PHE A 15 15.42 -3.32 13.18
C PHE A 15 16.89 -3.02 13.45
N ASP A 16 17.78 -3.99 13.20
CA ASP A 16 19.22 -3.84 13.37
C ASP A 16 19.79 -2.79 12.40
N LYS A 17 19.32 -2.77 11.15
CA LYS A 17 19.66 -1.71 10.19
C LYS A 17 19.18 -0.33 10.65
N ALA A 18 17.97 -0.25 11.21
CA ALA A 18 17.46 1.02 11.73
C ALA A 18 18.25 1.50 12.95
N LYS A 19 18.72 0.60 13.81
CA LYS A 19 19.61 0.92 14.92
C LYS A 19 20.97 1.44 14.46
N ALA A 20 21.59 0.81 13.46
CA ALA A 20 22.86 1.26 12.92
C ALA A 20 22.78 2.72 12.43
N LEU A 21 21.70 3.10 11.75
CA LEU A 21 21.47 4.49 11.31
C LEU A 21 21.33 5.49 12.47
N VAL A 22 20.85 5.04 13.63
CA VAL A 22 20.78 5.87 14.84
C VAL A 22 22.15 5.99 15.48
N GLU A 23 22.92 4.90 15.54
CA GLU A 23 24.29 4.88 16.06
C GLU A 23 25.25 5.73 15.22
N GLU A 24 25.03 5.77 13.90
CA GLU A 24 25.74 6.66 12.96
C GLU A 24 25.32 8.14 13.10
N GLY A 25 24.30 8.46 13.91
CA GLY A 25 23.81 9.83 14.12
C GLY A 25 22.98 10.38 12.97
N VAL A 26 22.54 9.55 12.02
CA VAL A 26 21.71 9.98 10.88
C VAL A 26 20.27 10.26 11.34
N PHE A 27 19.79 9.54 12.36
CA PHE A 27 18.45 9.69 12.92
C PHE A 27 18.46 9.64 14.44
N ASP A 28 17.56 10.41 15.07
CA ASP A 28 17.46 10.47 16.54
C ASP A 28 16.90 9.20 17.19
N SER A 29 16.14 8.40 16.43
CA SER A 29 15.51 7.18 16.94
C SER A 29 15.10 6.24 15.81
N VAL A 30 14.92 4.95 16.15
CA VAL A 30 14.35 3.95 15.23
C VAL A 30 12.95 4.37 14.77
N THR A 31 12.17 5.05 15.62
CA THR A 31 10.87 5.59 15.24
C THR A 31 11.00 6.62 14.13
N SER A 32 11.97 7.53 14.20
CA SER A 32 12.23 8.54 13.17
C SER A 32 12.62 7.89 11.83
N VAL A 33 13.43 6.84 11.86
CA VAL A 33 13.78 6.04 10.67
C VAL A 33 12.52 5.43 10.03
N VAL A 34 11.64 4.85 10.85
CA VAL A 34 10.39 4.25 10.38
C VAL A 34 9.42 5.30 9.84
N GLU A 35 9.28 6.44 10.50
CA GLU A 35 8.47 7.57 10.03
C GLU A 35 8.95 8.02 8.64
N GLU A 36 10.26 8.21 8.45
CA GLU A 36 10.82 8.64 7.17
C GLU A 36 10.71 7.57 6.08
N ALA A 37 10.99 6.31 6.40
CA ALA A 37 10.81 5.21 5.46
C ALA A 37 9.35 5.09 4.98
N LEU A 38 8.38 5.28 5.90
CA LEU A 38 6.96 5.32 5.55
C LEU A 38 6.61 6.55 4.70
N ASN A 39 7.16 7.72 5.01
CA ASN A 39 6.98 8.92 4.20
C ASN A 39 7.48 8.71 2.77
N VAL A 40 8.70 8.20 2.60
CA VAL A 40 9.28 7.90 1.29
C VAL A 40 8.46 6.85 0.53
N TYR A 41 8.03 5.79 1.23
CA TYR A 41 7.17 4.75 0.67
C TYR A 41 5.88 5.38 0.14
N PHE A 42 5.13 6.09 1.00
CA PHE A 42 3.83 6.67 0.65
C PHE A 42 3.92 7.83 -0.34
N ALA A 43 5.00 8.60 -0.36
CA ALA A 43 5.23 9.65 -1.35
C ALA A 43 5.32 9.08 -2.78
N ASN A 44 5.93 7.90 -2.92
CA ASN A 44 6.09 7.22 -4.21
C ASN A 44 4.98 6.20 -4.51
N TYR A 45 4.14 5.90 -3.53
CA TYR A 45 3.12 4.88 -3.62
C TYR A 45 1.94 5.31 -4.49
N LYS A 46 1.74 4.60 -5.61
CA LYS A 46 0.51 4.65 -6.39
C LYS A 46 -0.34 3.44 -6.06
N ALA A 47 -1.55 3.68 -5.57
CA ALA A 47 -2.52 2.63 -5.41
C ALA A 47 -3.91 3.08 -5.83
N GLU A 48 -4.65 2.15 -6.42
CA GLU A 48 -6.06 2.31 -6.73
C GLU A 48 -6.86 1.23 -6.03
N VAL A 49 -8.01 1.62 -5.49
CA VAL A 49 -8.97 0.69 -4.90
C VAL A 49 -10.20 0.64 -5.79
N TRP A 50 -10.55 -0.57 -6.17
CA TRP A 50 -11.64 -0.88 -7.07
C TRP A 50 -12.60 -1.85 -6.40
N GLU A 51 -13.89 -1.61 -6.56
CA GLU A 51 -14.93 -2.43 -5.96
C GLU A 51 -15.93 -2.89 -7.01
N LYS A 52 -16.32 -4.16 -6.94
CA LYS A 52 -17.42 -4.72 -7.71
C LYS A 52 -18.50 -5.16 -6.73
N ARG A 53 -19.67 -4.52 -6.82
CA ARG A 53 -20.87 -4.96 -6.11
C ARG A 53 -21.39 -6.25 -6.73
N LEU A 54 -21.87 -7.14 -5.89
CA LEU A 54 -22.49 -8.41 -6.27
C LEU A 54 -23.91 -8.45 -5.73
N ASN A 55 -24.72 -9.34 -6.28
CA ASN A 55 -26.07 -9.60 -5.78
C ASN A 55 -26.03 -9.99 -4.31
N GLY A 56 -27.06 -9.58 -3.55
CA GLY A 56 -27.15 -9.84 -2.11
C GLY A 56 -26.34 -8.89 -1.22
N GLY A 57 -25.77 -7.80 -1.78
CA GLY A 57 -25.07 -6.76 -1.01
C GLY A 57 -23.56 -7.03 -0.79
N TRP A 58 -22.98 -7.99 -1.49
CA TRP A 58 -21.59 -8.40 -1.29
C TRP A 58 -20.66 -7.54 -2.17
N VAL A 59 -19.40 -7.40 -1.75
CA VAL A 59 -18.39 -6.61 -2.48
C VAL A 59 -17.13 -7.45 -2.73
N LYS A 60 -16.60 -7.37 -3.94
CA LYS A 60 -15.23 -7.76 -4.28
C LYS A 60 -14.36 -6.51 -4.35
N LYS A 61 -13.23 -6.52 -3.66
CA LYS A 61 -12.30 -5.41 -3.61
C LYS A 61 -10.97 -5.79 -4.27
N LEU A 62 -10.45 -4.89 -5.08
CA LEU A 62 -9.12 -4.97 -5.66
C LEU A 62 -8.32 -3.76 -5.17
N VAL A 63 -7.12 -4.01 -4.67
CA VAL A 63 -6.11 -2.99 -4.42
C VAL A 63 -5.00 -3.20 -5.41
N ILE A 64 -4.90 -2.29 -6.38
CA ILE A 64 -3.90 -2.34 -7.45
C ILE A 64 -2.75 -1.44 -7.04
N ARG A 65 -1.55 -2.00 -7.04
CA ARG A 65 -0.28 -1.33 -6.75
C ARG A 65 0.68 -1.61 -7.90
N GLU A 66 1.75 -0.85 -8.00
CA GLU A 66 2.80 -1.15 -8.95
C GLU A 66 3.40 -2.54 -8.65
N GLY A 67 3.38 -3.44 -9.64
CA GLY A 67 3.91 -4.80 -9.51
C GLY A 67 3.06 -5.79 -8.70
N ASN A 68 1.93 -5.37 -8.10
CA ASN A 68 1.11 -6.25 -7.26
C ASN A 68 -0.39 -5.92 -7.34
N VAL A 69 -1.23 -6.95 -7.30
CA VAL A 69 -2.68 -6.79 -7.08
C VAL A 69 -3.13 -7.65 -5.90
N THR A 70 -3.76 -7.00 -4.92
CA THR A 70 -4.43 -7.69 -3.82
C THR A 70 -5.92 -7.79 -4.10
N PHE A 71 -6.45 -9.00 -4.07
CA PHE A 71 -7.88 -9.28 -4.18
C PHE A 71 -8.44 -9.67 -2.81
N GLU A 72 -9.51 -9.00 -2.43
CA GLU A 72 -10.24 -9.24 -1.20
C GLU A 72 -11.72 -9.52 -1.52
N SER A 73 -12.25 -10.53 -0.86
CA SER A 73 -13.67 -10.89 -0.89
C SER A 73 -14.06 -11.43 0.48
N ILE A 74 -15.34 -11.51 0.77
CA ILE A 74 -15.85 -12.11 2.01
C ILE A 74 -15.32 -13.54 2.22
N ARG A 75 -15.07 -14.29 1.14
CA ARG A 75 -14.61 -15.69 1.21
C ARG A 75 -13.09 -15.86 1.27
N CYS A 76 -12.32 -14.89 0.78
CA CYS A 76 -10.87 -15.04 0.71
C CYS A 76 -10.14 -13.71 0.53
N ARG A 77 -8.89 -13.70 0.99
CA ARG A 77 -7.87 -12.70 0.66
C ARG A 77 -6.78 -13.39 -0.15
N LYS A 78 -6.53 -12.90 -1.36
CA LYS A 78 -5.49 -13.44 -2.25
C LYS A 78 -4.60 -12.31 -2.74
N VAL A 79 -3.30 -12.50 -2.65
CA VAL A 79 -2.30 -11.57 -3.19
C VAL A 79 -1.75 -12.17 -4.48
N TYR A 80 -1.91 -11.45 -5.60
CA TYR A 80 -1.37 -11.85 -6.89
C TYR A 80 -0.11 -11.04 -7.18
N ASN A 81 1.04 -11.72 -7.14
CA ASN A 81 2.35 -11.13 -7.43
C ASN A 81 2.67 -11.08 -8.93
N ARG A 82 1.92 -11.81 -9.77
CA ARG A 82 2.05 -11.73 -11.24
C ARG A 82 1.15 -10.61 -11.76
N PHE A 83 1.64 -9.38 -11.65
CA PHE A 83 0.97 -8.21 -12.22
C PHE A 83 1.17 -8.18 -13.74
N ASN A 84 0.09 -8.33 -14.49
CA ASN A 84 0.08 -8.01 -15.92
C ASN A 84 -0.79 -6.74 -16.11
N PRO A 85 -0.17 -5.57 -16.36
CA PRO A 85 -0.87 -4.28 -16.44
C PRO A 85 -2.07 -4.27 -17.39
N LYS A 86 -2.04 -5.09 -18.46
CA LYS A 86 -3.09 -5.15 -19.49
C LYS A 86 -4.47 -5.55 -18.92
N TYR A 87 -4.53 -6.33 -17.85
CA TYR A 87 -5.79 -6.78 -17.24
C TYR A 87 -6.31 -5.84 -16.14
N TYR A 88 -5.56 -4.80 -15.83
CA TYR A 88 -5.81 -3.89 -14.71
C TYR A 88 -5.84 -2.43 -15.17
N THR A 89 -6.07 -2.18 -16.47
CA THR A 89 -6.40 -0.84 -16.97
C THR A 89 -7.79 -0.42 -16.48
N SER A 90 -8.09 0.87 -16.52
CA SER A 90 -9.39 1.37 -16.07
C SER A 90 -10.53 0.76 -16.89
N GLU A 91 -10.32 0.64 -18.20
CA GLU A 91 -11.26 0.06 -19.17
C GLU A 91 -11.50 -1.42 -18.86
N ALA A 92 -10.43 -2.21 -18.74
CA ALA A 92 -10.53 -3.65 -18.46
C ALA A 92 -11.23 -3.94 -17.12
N LEU A 93 -11.10 -3.06 -16.12
CA LEU A 93 -11.76 -3.20 -14.83
C LEU A 93 -13.25 -2.81 -14.92
N GLN A 94 -13.55 -1.72 -15.62
CA GLN A 94 -14.93 -1.26 -15.84
C GLN A 94 -15.73 -2.27 -16.65
N ASP A 95 -15.17 -2.85 -17.71
CA ASP A 95 -15.79 -3.93 -18.51
C ASP A 95 -16.12 -5.15 -17.64
N ARG A 96 -15.32 -5.40 -16.61
CA ARG A 96 -15.53 -6.46 -15.63
C ARG A 96 -16.50 -6.06 -14.51
N GLY A 97 -17.06 -4.86 -14.54
CA GLY A 97 -18.03 -4.33 -13.56
C GLY A 97 -17.40 -3.83 -12.26
N PHE A 98 -16.11 -3.48 -12.26
CA PHE A 98 -15.49 -2.80 -11.13
C PHE A 98 -15.63 -1.28 -11.28
N MET A 99 -15.82 -0.61 -10.14
CA MET A 99 -15.84 0.83 -10.03
C MET A 99 -14.66 1.28 -9.18
N ARG A 100 -13.95 2.32 -9.61
CA ARG A 100 -12.87 2.90 -8.82
C ARG A 100 -13.48 3.71 -7.68
N VAL A 101 -13.24 3.28 -6.45
CA VAL A 101 -13.78 3.96 -5.25
C VAL A 101 -12.74 4.85 -4.57
N TRP A 102 -11.45 4.60 -4.82
CA TRP A 102 -10.39 5.43 -4.27
C TRP A 102 -9.11 5.35 -5.11
N LYS A 103 -8.34 6.43 -5.11
CA LYS A 103 -7.04 6.52 -5.79
C LYS A 103 -6.08 7.39 -5.00
N MET A 104 -4.95 6.81 -4.59
CA MET A 104 -3.82 7.59 -4.12
C MET A 104 -3.17 8.26 -5.33
N LYS A 105 -3.12 9.59 -5.33
CA LYS A 105 -2.27 10.32 -6.26
C LYS A 105 -0.83 10.20 -5.75
N LYS A 106 0.13 9.97 -6.65
CA LYS A 106 1.56 10.03 -6.29
C LYS A 106 1.82 11.39 -5.64
N GLY A 107 2.50 11.41 -4.50
CA GLY A 107 2.97 12.66 -3.92
C GLY A 107 3.85 13.39 -4.92
N LYS A 108 3.74 14.72 -5.01
CA LYS A 108 4.79 15.49 -5.68
C LYS A 108 6.06 15.29 -4.83
N CYS A 109 7.14 14.77 -5.41
CA CYS A 109 8.43 14.87 -4.76
C CYS A 109 8.66 16.37 -4.50
N ALA A 110 8.82 16.76 -3.23
CA ALA A 110 9.52 18.00 -2.94
C ALA A 110 10.96 17.72 -3.37
N VAL A 111 11.34 18.29 -4.51
CA VAL A 111 12.74 18.41 -4.93
C VAL A 111 13.32 19.58 -4.18
#